data_AF-A0A2V9BLR3-F1
#
_entry.id   AF-A0A2V9BLR3-F1
#
_cell.length_a   1.000
_cell.length_b   1.000
_cell.length_c   1.000
_cell.angle_alpha   90.00
_cell.angle_beta   90.00
_cell.angle_gamma   90.00
#
_symmetry.space_group_name_H-M   'P 1'
#
loop_
_entity.id
_entity.type
_entity.pdbx_description
1 polymer ?
#
loop_
_entity_poly.entity_id
_entity_poly.type
_entity_poly.pdbx_seq_one_letter_code
_entity_poly.pdbx_strand_id
1 'polypeptide(L)'
;PITVVGLIKAITLDVPGDVFSSGTISIGTIPLAVTGDYTVIIPRNLLLDTPGNNRLSLQQFVQGGHVSGVPIEGIGLATILANQLLDGRIIAGSVAIQKGNESLTGDVTFINHTDGYFRIAGTPNADIGGTMVRINDPLGRYTIQQGLGCSPLGGANCSPDDRFAPDPRGHAVVFVTGMPACIPSTVASATRAAASNPTGLGDPFCPDTNRSALTNVVADSTRFAPIRVGDTLTAVGNYETVNLVTFLSAWSVQVFAKLITQNIPTQPDYVQLSDTRWEVPGFPLNRVRGRYFGSGTDSAAQVPGTAPRFDLFALHTDQTNVAHELPLGSTVNHPRAVLGVPGSQLFRIIYDVVFSRGALPGFSPCADLIAAGFGFVCPLGGTVEEETRILSPVAREAIAHTRHQKELNPGVVARDLQGRVTVSGQLVVPVGVVEVDTGRLSTPFIFEGIPWNIDRRVGPGGCIGPCGTVQAPLAPFAISGIDPRTAVSPLSGQIALPLGVRNQPIAFFPFGGPTANAAVGLLTIPLVP
;
A
#
# COMPACT_ATOMS: atom_id res chain seq x y z
N PRO A 1 12.83 18.12 14.42
CA PRO A 1 11.88 17.55 13.42
C PRO A 1 11.30 18.68 12.56
N ILE A 2 11.06 18.41 11.28
CA ILE A 2 10.31 19.30 10.38
C ILE A 2 9.36 18.44 9.55
N THR A 3 8.09 18.82 9.54
CA THR A 3 7.11 18.32 8.59
C THR A 3 6.92 19.38 7.51
N VAL A 4 7.33 19.08 6.28
CA VAL A 4 7.15 19.98 5.13
C VAL A 4 5.97 19.48 4.31
N VAL A 5 4.95 20.32 4.15
CA VAL A 5 3.79 20.05 3.28
C VAL A 5 3.61 21.21 2.32
N GLY A 6 3.59 20.93 1.03
CA GLY A 6 3.37 21.96 0.03
C GLY A 6 3.56 21.50 -1.40
N LEU A 7 3.39 22.45 -2.32
CA LEU A 7 3.54 22.19 -3.74
C LEU A 7 5.01 22.07 -4.09
N ILE A 8 5.34 21.04 -4.84
CA ILE A 8 6.67 20.84 -5.41
C ILE A 8 6.95 22.00 -6.37
N LYS A 9 8.12 22.63 -6.26
CA LYS A 9 8.59 23.70 -7.13
C LYS A 9 9.66 23.24 -8.10
N ALA A 10 10.53 22.35 -7.63
CA ALA A 10 11.59 21.76 -8.42
C ALA A 10 11.99 20.41 -7.83
N ILE A 11 12.41 19.49 -8.69
CA ILE A 11 13.08 18.25 -8.28
C ILE A 11 14.43 18.19 -9.00
N THR A 12 15.49 17.85 -8.26
CA THR A 12 16.81 17.61 -8.83
C THR A 12 17.31 16.21 -8.51
N LEU A 13 18.23 15.72 -9.32
CA LEU A 13 18.96 14.47 -9.11
C LEU A 13 20.44 14.79 -9.11
N ASP A 14 21.17 14.30 -8.11
CA ASP A 14 22.61 14.50 -8.04
C ASP A 14 23.33 13.70 -9.14
N VAL A 15 22.86 12.48 -9.42
CA VAL A 15 23.41 11.59 -10.46
C VAL A 15 22.26 11.00 -11.30
N PRO A 16 21.82 11.68 -12.37
CA PRO A 16 20.81 11.15 -13.28
C PRO A 16 21.19 9.79 -13.86
N GLY A 17 20.26 8.84 -13.80
CA GLY A 17 20.45 7.46 -14.28
C GLY A 17 20.88 6.48 -13.18
N ASP A 18 21.36 6.97 -12.03
CA ASP A 18 21.52 6.12 -10.85
C ASP A 18 20.19 5.99 -10.13
N VAL A 19 19.64 4.77 -10.13
CA VAL A 19 18.33 4.50 -9.53
C VAL A 19 18.27 4.86 -8.05
N PHE A 20 19.38 4.82 -7.32
CA PHE A 20 19.41 5.20 -5.90
C PHE A 20 19.98 6.60 -5.67
N SER A 21 20.06 7.44 -6.71
CA SER A 21 20.56 8.81 -6.59
C SER A 21 19.85 9.58 -5.47
N SER A 22 20.64 10.37 -4.75
CA SER A 22 20.14 11.49 -3.95
C SER A 22 19.69 12.64 -4.85
N GLY A 23 19.10 13.66 -4.23
CA GLY A 23 18.76 14.91 -4.89
C GLY A 23 18.05 15.85 -3.94
N THR A 24 17.35 16.84 -4.47
CA THR A 24 16.55 17.77 -3.67
C THR A 24 15.13 17.90 -4.20
N ILE A 25 14.20 18.16 -3.28
CA ILE A 25 12.86 18.63 -3.61
C ILE A 25 12.69 20.01 -2.99
N SER A 26 12.43 21.00 -3.83
CA SER A 26 12.06 22.35 -3.41
C SER A 26 10.54 22.42 -3.28
N ILE A 27 10.06 22.94 -2.15
CA ILE A 27 8.63 22.98 -1.81
C ILE A 27 8.23 24.41 -1.45
N GLY A 28 7.17 24.91 -2.10
CA GLY A 28 6.46 26.10 -1.64
C GLY A 28 5.37 25.68 -0.64
N THR A 29 5.49 26.08 0.62
CA THR A 29 4.56 25.64 1.67
C THR A 29 3.15 26.17 1.49
N ILE A 30 2.16 25.35 1.86
CA ILE A 30 0.78 25.77 2.12
C ILE A 30 0.70 26.21 3.60
N PRO A 31 0.02 27.30 3.95
CA PRO A 31 0.15 27.94 5.25
C PRO A 31 -0.46 27.08 6.38
N LEU A 32 0.39 26.38 7.14
CA LEU A 32 0.01 25.79 8.43
C LEU A 32 1.00 26.03 9.58
N ALA A 33 2.20 26.59 9.33
CA ALA A 33 3.07 27.00 10.45
C ALA A 33 4.14 28.07 10.11
N VAL A 34 4.75 28.04 8.92
CA VAL A 34 5.79 29.00 8.53
C VAL A 34 5.73 29.24 7.02
N THR A 35 5.66 30.51 6.61
CA THR A 35 5.72 30.91 5.19
C THR A 35 7.17 30.81 4.71
N GLY A 36 7.48 29.94 3.75
CA GLY A 36 8.81 29.87 3.16
C GLY A 36 8.98 28.77 2.12
N ASP A 37 10.00 28.92 1.29
CA ASP A 37 10.43 27.85 0.39
C ASP A 37 11.43 26.95 1.12
N TYR A 38 11.14 25.66 1.14
CA TYR A 38 12.00 24.66 1.75
C TYR A 38 12.72 23.89 0.64
N THR A 39 14.04 23.78 0.74
CA THR A 39 14.80 22.81 -0.05
C THR A 39 15.13 21.64 0.86
N VAL A 40 14.55 20.48 0.57
CA VAL A 40 14.76 19.27 1.35
C VAL A 40 15.68 18.33 0.58
N ILE A 41 16.72 17.84 1.25
CA ILE A 41 17.61 16.82 0.72
C ILE A 41 16.87 15.48 0.80
N ILE A 42 16.75 14.84 -0.35
CA ILE A 42 16.28 13.46 -0.48
C ILE A 42 17.52 12.58 -0.50
N PRO A 43 17.76 11.79 0.57
CA PRO A 43 18.93 10.92 0.62
C PRO A 43 18.93 9.90 -0.50
N ARG A 44 20.13 9.48 -0.88
CA ARG A 44 20.33 8.24 -1.62
C ARG A 44 19.64 7.11 -0.87
N ASN A 45 19.08 6.16 -1.62
CA ASN A 45 18.32 5.01 -1.16
C ASN A 45 16.92 5.30 -0.58
N LEU A 46 16.49 6.55 -0.39
CA LEU A 46 15.14 6.80 0.10
C LEU A 46 14.10 6.44 -0.97
N LEU A 47 13.03 5.76 -0.55
CA LEU A 47 11.86 5.48 -1.38
C LEU A 47 10.75 6.49 -1.09
N LEU A 48 10.09 6.93 -2.15
CA LEU A 48 8.95 7.82 -2.14
C LEU A 48 7.66 6.99 -2.19
N ASP A 49 6.68 7.30 -1.35
CA ASP A 49 5.34 6.70 -1.43
C ASP A 49 4.44 7.52 -2.36
N THR A 50 3.66 6.84 -3.20
CA THR A 50 2.61 7.47 -4.02
C THR A 50 1.22 6.91 -3.67
N PRO A 51 0.13 7.66 -3.93
CA PRO A 51 -1.25 7.24 -3.63
C PRO A 51 -1.65 5.87 -4.18
N GLY A 52 -1.10 5.45 -5.33
CA GLY A 52 -1.33 4.13 -5.91
C GLY A 52 -0.70 2.95 -5.16
N ASN A 53 -0.18 3.17 -3.95
CA ASN A 53 0.63 2.24 -3.15
C ASN A 53 1.98 1.87 -3.77
N ASN A 54 2.36 2.54 -4.87
CA ASN A 54 3.63 2.33 -5.54
C ASN A 54 4.76 3.03 -4.76
N ARG A 55 5.97 2.48 -4.88
CA ARG A 55 7.17 3.02 -4.23
C ARG A 55 8.30 3.14 -5.20
N LEU A 56 8.76 4.36 -5.37
CA LEU A 56 9.72 4.72 -6.39
C LEU A 56 10.91 5.36 -5.70
N SER A 57 12.12 5.06 -6.19
CA SER A 57 13.25 5.94 -5.88
C SER A 57 13.05 7.31 -6.51
N LEU A 58 13.82 8.32 -6.09
CA LEU A 58 13.77 9.64 -6.70
C LEU A 58 14.03 9.59 -8.21
N GLN A 59 15.00 8.78 -8.65
CA GLN A 59 15.31 8.58 -10.06
C GLN A 59 14.12 7.98 -10.83
N GLN A 60 13.52 6.91 -10.31
CA GLN A 60 12.36 6.26 -10.95
C GLN A 60 11.16 7.22 -11.01
N PHE A 61 10.97 8.00 -9.95
CA PHE A 61 9.92 9.00 -9.89
C PHE A 61 10.11 10.11 -10.93
N VAL A 62 11.34 10.60 -11.14
CA VAL A 62 11.63 11.59 -12.18
C VAL A 62 11.46 10.99 -13.58
N GLN A 63 11.87 9.73 -13.79
CA GLN A 63 11.76 9.04 -15.08
C GLN A 63 10.33 8.72 -15.51
N GLY A 64 9.43 8.38 -14.56
CA GLY A 64 8.07 7.95 -14.87
C GLY A 64 7.11 9.09 -15.27
N GLY A 65 7.58 10.34 -15.30
CA GLY A 65 6.75 11.49 -15.66
C GLY A 65 6.44 11.49 -17.16
N HIS A 66 5.17 11.24 -17.51
CA HIS A 66 4.68 11.24 -18.88
C HIS A 66 3.62 12.36 -19.09
N VAL A 67 3.71 13.06 -20.23
CA VAL A 67 2.61 13.56 -21.11
C VAL A 67 1.72 14.73 -20.74
N SER A 68 1.35 14.95 -19.50
CA SER A 68 0.72 16.25 -19.19
C SER A 68 1.87 17.22 -18.99
N GLY A 69 2.13 18.11 -19.95
CA GLY A 69 3.27 19.06 -19.98
C GLY A 69 3.36 20.05 -18.80
N VAL A 70 2.73 19.73 -17.67
CA VAL A 70 3.04 20.29 -16.37
C VAL A 70 3.98 19.26 -15.71
N PRO A 71 5.26 19.59 -15.48
CA PRO A 71 6.05 18.85 -14.53
C PRO A 71 5.24 18.66 -13.25
N ILE A 72 5.58 17.69 -12.40
CA ILE A 72 4.92 17.63 -11.08
C ILE A 72 5.05 18.94 -10.29
N GLU A 73 5.98 19.79 -10.69
CA GLU A 73 6.18 21.14 -10.21
C GLU A 73 4.91 21.99 -10.43
N GLY A 74 4.45 22.63 -9.37
CA GLY A 74 3.24 23.45 -9.33
C GLY A 74 1.94 22.68 -9.07
N ILE A 75 1.94 21.35 -9.19
CA ILE A 75 0.71 20.53 -9.05
C ILE A 75 0.83 19.36 -8.07
N GLY A 76 2.03 18.82 -7.87
CA GLY A 76 2.28 17.76 -6.90
C GLY A 76 2.41 18.30 -5.51
N LEU A 77 1.70 17.69 -4.58
CA LEU A 77 1.82 17.95 -3.15
C LEU A 77 2.79 16.95 -2.55
N ALA A 78 3.88 17.44 -1.98
CA ALA A 78 4.81 16.65 -1.18
C ALA A 78 4.44 16.76 0.30
N THR A 79 4.45 15.63 0.99
CA THR A 79 4.45 15.54 2.46
C THR A 79 5.75 14.86 2.88
N ILE A 80 6.64 15.62 3.51
CA ILE A 80 7.98 15.16 3.89
C ILE A 80 8.15 15.22 5.40
N LEU A 81 8.56 14.09 5.98
CA LEU A 81 9.05 14.04 7.35
C LEU A 81 10.58 14.08 7.33
N ALA A 82 11.15 15.09 7.98
CA ALA A 82 12.58 15.38 7.92
C ALA A 82 13.13 15.79 9.29
N ASN A 83 14.45 15.68 9.44
CA ASN A 83 15.18 16.30 10.54
C ASN A 83 16.04 17.45 10.00
N GLN A 84 16.10 18.55 10.75
CA GLN A 84 16.99 19.66 10.46
C GLN A 84 18.25 19.51 11.29
N LEU A 85 19.40 19.56 10.61
CA LEU A 85 20.72 19.55 11.25
C LEU A 85 21.08 20.94 11.78
N LEU A 86 22.09 20.98 12.66
CA LEU A 86 22.60 22.24 13.24
C LEU A 86 23.13 23.23 12.19
N ASP A 87 23.59 22.73 11.04
CA ASP A 87 24.05 23.53 9.91
C ASP A 87 22.89 24.06 9.01
N GLY A 88 21.64 23.80 9.41
CA GLY A 88 20.44 24.26 8.72
C GLY A 88 19.94 23.32 7.63
N ARG A 89 20.70 22.29 7.23
CA ARG A 89 20.25 21.32 6.22
C ARG A 89 19.04 20.53 6.71
N ILE A 90 18.09 20.30 5.80
CA ILE A 90 16.88 19.52 6.07
C ILE A 90 16.97 18.22 5.29
N ILE A 91 16.96 17.09 6.00
CA ILE A 91 17.17 15.77 5.41
C ILE A 91 15.93 14.91 5.64
N ALA A 92 15.35 14.40 4.55
CA ALA A 92 14.16 13.57 4.60
C ALA A 92 14.48 12.16 5.13
N GLY A 93 13.59 11.60 5.95
CA GLY A 93 13.56 10.17 6.28
C GLY A 93 12.27 9.47 5.86
N SER A 94 11.29 10.24 5.37
CA SER A 94 10.08 9.74 4.71
C SER A 94 9.54 10.81 3.77
N VAL A 95 9.11 10.39 2.58
CA VAL A 95 8.50 11.27 1.57
C VAL A 95 7.29 10.57 0.98
N ALA A 96 6.15 11.26 1.01
CA ALA A 96 4.98 10.91 0.22
C ALA A 96 4.71 12.02 -0.80
N ILE A 97 4.45 11.64 -2.04
CA ILE A 97 4.10 12.59 -3.11
C ILE A 97 2.77 12.17 -3.70
N GLN A 98 1.85 13.11 -3.73
CA GLN A 98 0.57 12.96 -4.41
C GLN A 98 0.45 14.01 -5.52
N LYS A 99 -0.18 13.65 -6.62
CA LYS A 99 -0.63 14.58 -7.65
C LYS A 99 -2.13 14.67 -7.50
N GLY A 100 -2.64 15.83 -7.11
CA GLY A 100 -4.03 15.92 -6.67
C GLY A 100 -4.39 14.98 -5.52
N ASN A 101 -5.65 14.98 -5.13
CA ASN A 101 -6.30 13.95 -4.29
C ASN A 101 -7.82 14.10 -4.42
N GLU A 102 -8.26 14.30 -5.65
CA GLU A 102 -9.65 14.55 -5.95
C GLU A 102 -10.41 13.24 -5.80
N SER A 103 -11.42 13.30 -4.93
CA SER A 103 -12.37 12.22 -4.71
C SER A 103 -13.69 12.60 -5.37
N LEU A 104 -14.14 11.78 -6.30
CA LEU A 104 -15.41 11.92 -6.97
C LEU A 104 -16.29 10.72 -6.62
N THR A 105 -17.41 11.00 -5.95
CA THR A 105 -18.39 9.98 -5.56
C THR A 105 -19.72 10.26 -6.23
N GLY A 106 -20.34 9.22 -6.78
CA GLY A 106 -21.68 9.31 -7.36
C GLY A 106 -22.01 8.09 -8.20
N ASP A 107 -23.14 8.18 -8.90
CA ASP A 107 -23.61 7.10 -9.76
C ASP A 107 -22.94 7.17 -11.14
N VAL A 108 -22.56 6.00 -11.64
CA VAL A 108 -22.12 5.82 -13.02
C VAL A 108 -23.33 6.05 -13.94
N THR A 109 -23.27 7.09 -14.76
CA THR A 109 -24.38 7.45 -15.66
C THR A 109 -24.17 6.95 -17.08
N PHE A 110 -22.92 6.72 -17.49
CA PHE A 110 -22.58 6.24 -18.83
C PHE A 110 -21.24 5.51 -18.82
N ILE A 111 -21.09 4.51 -19.69
CA ILE A 111 -19.83 3.78 -19.91
C ILE A 111 -19.56 3.71 -21.41
N ASN A 112 -18.36 4.09 -21.82
CA ASN A 112 -17.88 3.88 -23.18
C ASN A 112 -16.99 2.62 -23.21
N HIS A 113 -17.55 1.52 -23.69
CA HIS A 113 -16.84 0.23 -23.80
C HIS A 113 -15.80 0.19 -24.92
N THR A 114 -15.82 1.16 -25.84
CA THR A 114 -14.83 1.25 -26.92
C THR A 114 -13.61 2.05 -26.49
N ASP A 115 -13.81 3.17 -25.80
CA ASP A 115 -12.73 4.07 -25.40
C ASP A 115 -12.24 3.85 -23.96
N GLY A 116 -12.94 3.02 -23.18
CA GLY A 116 -12.49 2.52 -21.89
C GLY A 116 -12.65 3.49 -20.72
N TYR A 117 -13.67 4.36 -20.75
CA TYR A 117 -13.99 5.31 -19.68
C TYR A 117 -15.45 5.24 -19.25
N PHE A 118 -15.75 5.86 -18.11
CA PHE A 118 -17.12 6.04 -17.64
C PHE A 118 -17.38 7.48 -17.17
N ARG A 119 -18.64 7.85 -16.98
CA ARG A 119 -19.05 9.13 -16.43
C ARG A 119 -19.75 8.98 -15.09
N ILE A 120 -19.45 9.88 -14.17
CA ILE A 120 -20.17 10.04 -12.91
C ILE A 120 -21.01 11.31 -12.98
N ALA A 121 -22.26 11.23 -12.49
CA ALA A 121 -23.19 12.36 -12.37
C ALA A 121 -23.43 13.12 -13.69
N GLY A 122 -23.45 12.41 -14.82
CA GLY A 122 -23.83 12.96 -16.14
C GLY A 122 -25.29 12.65 -16.51
N THR A 123 -25.61 12.78 -17.79
CA THR A 123 -26.92 12.36 -18.30
C THR A 123 -26.98 10.83 -18.37
N PRO A 124 -28.00 10.17 -17.78
CA PRO A 124 -28.12 8.72 -17.81
C PRO A 124 -28.11 8.15 -19.23
N ASN A 125 -27.29 7.12 -19.46
CA ASN A 125 -27.08 6.42 -20.72
C ASN A 125 -26.60 7.29 -21.89
N ALA A 126 -26.06 8.49 -21.63
CA ALA A 126 -25.54 9.38 -22.66
C ALA A 126 -24.13 9.88 -22.30
N ASP A 127 -23.28 10.00 -23.31
CA ASP A 127 -21.90 10.50 -23.18
C ASP A 127 -21.84 12.04 -23.04
N ILE A 128 -22.67 12.60 -22.16
CA ILE A 128 -22.88 14.05 -22.03
C ILE A 128 -23.02 14.43 -20.55
N GLY A 129 -22.43 15.56 -20.18
CA GLY A 129 -22.46 16.07 -18.80
C GLY A 129 -21.59 15.25 -17.84
N GLY A 130 -21.68 15.57 -16.55
CA GLY A 130 -20.93 14.89 -15.50
C GLY A 130 -19.41 14.97 -15.68
N THR A 131 -18.70 14.16 -14.92
CA THR A 131 -17.23 14.04 -15.02
C THR A 131 -16.86 12.74 -15.70
N MET A 132 -16.03 12.82 -16.74
CA MET A 132 -15.38 11.66 -17.35
C MET A 132 -14.29 11.15 -16.42
N VAL A 133 -14.29 9.84 -16.17
CA VAL A 133 -13.28 9.14 -15.37
C VAL A 133 -12.57 8.13 -16.26
N ARG A 134 -11.24 8.27 -16.34
CA ARG A 134 -10.33 7.29 -16.94
C ARG A 134 -9.47 6.70 -15.85
N ILE A 135 -9.30 5.39 -15.84
CA ILE A 135 -8.41 4.74 -14.87
C ILE A 135 -6.97 4.97 -15.34
N ASN A 136 -6.07 5.38 -14.45
CA ASN A 136 -4.64 5.47 -14.72
C ASN A 136 -4.03 4.05 -14.74
N ASP A 137 -4.23 3.34 -15.85
CA ASP A 137 -4.01 1.91 -15.98
C ASP A 137 -3.03 1.61 -17.13
N PRO A 138 -1.72 1.86 -16.96
CA PRO A 138 -0.75 1.75 -18.05
C PRO A 138 -0.61 0.31 -18.59
N LEU A 139 -0.93 -0.68 -17.76
CA LEU A 139 -0.88 -2.09 -18.13
C LEU A 139 -2.16 -2.58 -18.82
N GLY A 140 -3.24 -1.81 -18.78
CA GLY A 140 -4.56 -2.18 -19.31
C GLY A 140 -5.24 -3.30 -18.53
N ARG A 141 -4.99 -3.39 -17.23
CA ARG A 141 -5.47 -4.46 -16.35
C ARG A 141 -6.98 -4.40 -16.11
N TYR A 142 -7.54 -3.20 -16.01
CA TYR A 142 -8.93 -2.93 -15.63
C TYR A 142 -9.76 -2.37 -16.79
N THR A 143 -9.12 -1.68 -17.73
CA THR A 143 -9.76 -1.09 -18.91
C THR A 143 -8.79 -1.02 -20.09
N ILE A 144 -9.30 -1.20 -21.30
CA ILE A 144 -8.54 -0.97 -22.54
C ILE A 144 -8.98 0.39 -23.07
N GLN A 145 -8.03 1.31 -23.22
CA GLN A 145 -8.31 2.71 -23.46
C GLN A 145 -7.79 3.18 -24.82
N GLN A 146 -8.64 3.97 -25.48
CA GLN A 146 -8.34 4.67 -26.73
C GLN A 146 -9.22 5.92 -26.85
N GLY A 147 -9.05 6.70 -27.92
CA GLY A 147 -9.91 7.84 -28.22
C GLY A 147 -9.69 9.07 -27.32
N LEU A 148 -10.78 9.63 -26.79
CA LEU A 148 -10.79 10.96 -26.15
C LEU A 148 -9.88 11.06 -24.92
N GLY A 149 -8.91 11.98 -24.91
CA GLY A 149 -7.97 12.11 -23.78
C GLY A 149 -6.76 11.17 -23.88
N CYS A 150 -6.63 10.42 -24.98
CA CYS A 150 -5.37 9.79 -25.38
C CYS A 150 -4.51 10.79 -26.17
N SER A 151 -3.19 10.71 -26.01
CA SER A 151 -2.23 11.48 -26.80
C SER A 151 -1.19 10.55 -27.41
N PRO A 152 -0.64 10.84 -28.61
CA PRO A 152 0.55 10.15 -29.12
C PRO A 152 1.78 10.37 -28.25
N LEU A 153 1.81 11.47 -27.49
CA LEU A 153 2.82 11.67 -26.47
C LEU A 153 2.54 10.76 -25.26
N GLY A 154 1.25 10.40 -25.03
CA GLY A 154 0.62 9.52 -24.01
C GLY A 154 1.43 8.37 -23.45
N GLY A 155 1.28 8.12 -22.14
CA GLY A 155 1.74 6.88 -21.51
C GLY A 155 0.95 5.68 -22.03
N ALA A 156 1.44 4.49 -21.69
CA ALA A 156 0.83 3.23 -22.15
C ALA A 156 -0.68 3.19 -21.83
N ASN A 157 -1.48 2.62 -22.73
CA ASN A 157 -2.94 2.51 -22.58
C ASN A 157 -3.61 3.86 -22.23
N CYS A 158 -3.16 4.96 -22.84
CA CYS A 158 -3.66 6.32 -22.59
C CYS A 158 -3.54 6.81 -21.14
N SER A 159 -2.65 6.21 -20.35
CA SER A 159 -2.40 6.63 -18.98
C SER A 159 -1.59 7.93 -18.99
N PRO A 160 -2.06 9.00 -18.33
CA PRO A 160 -1.38 10.27 -18.37
C PRO A 160 -0.10 10.28 -17.52
N ASP A 161 0.00 9.48 -16.44
CA ASP A 161 1.15 9.57 -15.52
C ASP A 161 1.44 8.25 -14.79
N ASP A 162 2.44 7.51 -15.24
CA ASP A 162 2.75 6.16 -14.74
C ASP A 162 3.23 6.15 -13.27
N ARG A 163 3.69 7.30 -12.74
CA ARG A 163 4.13 7.42 -11.33
C ARG A 163 3.00 7.18 -10.34
N PHE A 164 1.78 7.51 -10.77
CA PHE A 164 0.56 7.39 -9.98
C PHE A 164 -0.30 6.23 -10.45
N ALA A 165 0.28 5.26 -11.17
CA ALA A 165 -0.41 4.03 -11.50
C ALA A 165 -0.61 3.15 -10.25
N PRO A 166 -1.67 2.31 -10.21
CA PRO A 166 -1.85 1.29 -9.18
C PRO A 166 -0.65 0.35 -9.05
N ASP A 167 -0.29 -0.03 -7.82
CA ASP A 167 0.71 -1.09 -7.59
C ASP A 167 0.26 -2.40 -8.25
N PRO A 168 1.11 -3.05 -9.08
CA PRO A 168 0.75 -4.28 -9.78
C PRO A 168 0.53 -5.49 -8.85
N ARG A 169 0.99 -5.44 -7.59
CA ARG A 169 0.89 -6.52 -6.59
C ARG A 169 -0.42 -6.48 -5.79
N GLY A 170 -1.33 -5.56 -6.11
CA GLY A 170 -2.67 -5.45 -5.53
C GLY A 170 -3.70 -5.02 -6.56
N HIS A 171 -4.96 -4.87 -6.16
CA HIS A 171 -6.00 -4.28 -7.00
C HIS A 171 -6.45 -2.95 -6.41
N ALA A 172 -6.47 -1.89 -7.22
CA ALA A 172 -6.94 -0.55 -6.80
C ALA A 172 -8.30 -0.19 -7.40
N VAL A 173 -8.77 -0.98 -8.38
CA VAL A 173 -10.08 -0.84 -9.01
C VAL A 173 -10.90 -2.06 -8.61
N VAL A 174 -11.76 -1.88 -7.61
CA VAL A 174 -12.37 -2.99 -6.87
C VAL A 174 -13.79 -2.66 -6.45
N PHE A 175 -14.56 -3.70 -6.15
CA PHE A 175 -15.77 -3.59 -5.33
C PHE A 175 -15.40 -3.47 -3.85
N VAL A 176 -16.32 -3.02 -3.00
CA VAL A 176 -16.07 -2.81 -1.55
C VAL A 176 -15.56 -4.03 -0.78
N THR A 177 -15.66 -5.22 -1.35
CA THR A 177 -15.14 -6.48 -0.78
C THR A 177 -13.72 -6.84 -1.26
N GLY A 178 -13.15 -6.06 -2.17
CA GLY A 178 -11.87 -6.35 -2.82
C GLY A 178 -11.96 -7.15 -4.12
N MET A 179 -13.16 -7.56 -4.56
CA MET A 179 -13.33 -8.18 -5.89
C MET A 179 -12.85 -7.21 -6.97
N PRO A 180 -11.94 -7.60 -7.89
CA PRO A 180 -11.48 -6.71 -8.95
C PRO A 180 -12.60 -6.29 -9.90
N ALA A 181 -12.63 -5.01 -10.23
CA ALA A 181 -13.59 -4.42 -11.15
C ALA A 181 -12.96 -4.08 -12.51
N CYS A 182 -13.79 -4.01 -13.54
CA CYS A 182 -13.35 -3.75 -14.92
C CYS A 182 -14.39 -2.98 -15.73
N ILE A 183 -13.94 -2.39 -16.83
CA ILE A 183 -14.80 -1.92 -17.92
C ILE A 183 -14.71 -2.94 -19.05
N PRO A 184 -15.81 -3.60 -19.42
CA PRO A 184 -15.83 -4.46 -20.59
C PRO A 184 -15.36 -3.72 -21.83
N SER A 185 -14.57 -4.36 -22.69
CA SER A 185 -13.95 -3.71 -23.86
C SER A 185 -14.37 -4.33 -25.20
N THR A 186 -14.68 -3.47 -26.17
CA THR A 186 -14.91 -3.87 -27.56
C THR A 186 -13.62 -4.11 -28.35
N VAL A 187 -12.46 -3.91 -27.72
CA VAL A 187 -11.14 -4.05 -28.34
C VAL A 187 -10.61 -5.47 -28.15
N ALA A 188 -10.35 -6.16 -29.26
CA ALA A 188 -9.62 -7.42 -29.28
C ALA A 188 -8.10 -7.18 -29.39
N SER A 189 -7.30 -8.11 -28.87
CA SER A 189 -5.83 -8.07 -28.95
C SER A 189 -5.25 -9.46 -29.17
N ALA A 190 -3.94 -9.57 -29.40
CA ALA A 190 -3.28 -10.87 -29.58
C ALA A 190 -3.44 -11.80 -28.37
N THR A 191 -3.53 -11.25 -27.15
CA THR A 191 -3.77 -12.02 -25.91
C THR A 191 -5.26 -12.12 -25.57
N ARG A 192 -6.13 -11.43 -26.32
CA ARG A 192 -7.57 -11.36 -26.13
C ARG A 192 -8.30 -11.52 -27.47
N ALA A 193 -8.52 -12.78 -27.87
CA ALA A 193 -9.11 -13.11 -29.16
C ALA A 193 -10.60 -12.71 -29.31
N ALA A 194 -11.31 -12.45 -28.22
CA ALA A 194 -12.72 -12.06 -28.22
C ALA A 194 -12.94 -10.76 -27.44
N ALA A 195 -13.82 -9.91 -27.97
CA ALA A 195 -14.20 -8.63 -27.40
C ALA A 195 -15.68 -8.63 -26.98
N SER A 196 -16.07 -7.68 -26.13
CA SER A 196 -17.48 -7.44 -25.86
C SER A 196 -18.17 -6.82 -27.08
N ASN A 197 -19.50 -6.85 -27.08
CA ASN A 197 -20.31 -6.04 -27.98
C ASN A 197 -20.33 -4.56 -27.50
N PRO A 198 -20.89 -3.62 -28.28
CA PRO A 198 -20.95 -2.20 -27.90
C PRO A 198 -21.70 -1.90 -26.59
N THR A 199 -22.49 -2.84 -26.06
CA THR A 199 -23.18 -2.71 -24.77
C THR A 199 -22.41 -3.36 -23.62
N GLY A 200 -21.17 -3.79 -23.85
CA GLY A 200 -20.30 -4.39 -22.85
C GLY A 200 -20.56 -5.88 -22.56
N LEU A 201 -21.47 -6.52 -23.28
CA LEU A 201 -21.81 -7.94 -23.06
C LEU A 201 -20.86 -8.86 -23.82
N GLY A 202 -20.59 -10.04 -23.26
CA GLY A 202 -19.76 -11.08 -23.91
C GLY A 202 -18.25 -10.88 -23.75
N ASP A 203 -17.79 -9.98 -22.88
CA ASP A 203 -16.37 -9.86 -22.55
C ASP A 203 -15.87 -11.14 -21.86
N PRO A 204 -14.84 -11.83 -22.39
CA PRO A 204 -14.34 -13.08 -21.79
C PRO A 204 -13.58 -12.87 -20.47
N PHE A 205 -13.11 -11.65 -20.22
CA PHE A 205 -12.31 -11.30 -19.03
C PHE A 205 -13.00 -10.36 -18.05
N CYS A 206 -14.12 -9.76 -18.47
CA CYS A 206 -15.01 -8.93 -17.67
C CYS A 206 -16.48 -9.35 -17.85
N PRO A 207 -16.84 -10.63 -17.64
CA PRO A 207 -18.14 -11.14 -18.04
C PRO A 207 -19.27 -10.55 -17.19
N ASP A 208 -20.40 -10.23 -17.83
CA ASP A 208 -21.58 -9.70 -17.15
C ASP A 208 -22.22 -10.70 -16.17
N THR A 209 -21.97 -12.00 -16.36
CA THR A 209 -22.37 -13.06 -15.43
C THR A 209 -21.75 -12.92 -14.04
N ASN A 210 -20.63 -12.20 -13.91
CA ASN A 210 -20.02 -11.88 -12.61
C ASN A 210 -20.79 -10.81 -11.82
N ARG A 211 -21.87 -10.28 -12.39
CA ARG A 211 -22.78 -9.33 -11.75
C ARG A 211 -24.22 -9.85 -11.89
N SER A 212 -24.64 -10.71 -10.97
CA SER A 212 -26.00 -11.25 -10.96
C SER A 212 -27.01 -10.25 -10.38
N ALA A 213 -28.23 -10.25 -10.91
CA ALA A 213 -29.36 -9.50 -10.35
C ALA A 213 -30.04 -10.23 -9.17
N LEU A 214 -29.80 -11.53 -9.03
CA LEU A 214 -30.46 -12.39 -8.04
C LEU A 214 -29.59 -12.64 -6.80
N THR A 215 -28.27 -12.53 -6.96
CA THR A 215 -27.31 -12.83 -5.91
C THR A 215 -26.09 -11.93 -6.03
N ASN A 216 -25.40 -11.72 -4.92
CA ASN A 216 -24.11 -11.04 -4.87
C ASN A 216 -22.91 -11.98 -5.05
N VAL A 217 -23.16 -13.28 -5.29
CA VAL A 217 -22.11 -14.27 -5.54
C VAL A 217 -21.61 -14.15 -6.98
N VAL A 218 -20.29 -14.04 -7.13
CA VAL A 218 -19.60 -14.00 -8.43
C VAL A 218 -19.59 -15.41 -9.04
N ALA A 219 -20.01 -15.50 -10.31
CA ALA A 219 -20.10 -16.78 -11.01
C ALA A 219 -18.73 -17.38 -11.35
N ASP A 220 -17.78 -16.55 -11.80
CA ASP A 220 -16.40 -16.92 -12.09
C ASP A 220 -15.43 -15.86 -11.57
N SER A 221 -14.91 -16.06 -10.36
CA SER A 221 -13.96 -15.17 -9.71
C SER A 221 -12.54 -15.28 -10.29
N THR A 222 -12.29 -16.16 -11.25
CA THR A 222 -11.05 -16.12 -12.06
C THR A 222 -11.03 -14.97 -13.07
N ARG A 223 -12.15 -14.24 -13.20
CA ARG A 223 -12.35 -13.08 -14.07
C ARG A 223 -12.82 -11.88 -13.26
N PHE A 224 -12.61 -10.68 -13.78
CA PHE A 224 -13.04 -9.46 -13.11
C PHE A 224 -14.56 -9.27 -13.24
N ALA A 225 -15.14 -8.39 -12.43
CA ALA A 225 -16.57 -8.09 -12.47
C ALA A 225 -16.83 -6.70 -13.08
N PRO A 226 -17.80 -6.55 -13.99
CA PRO A 226 -18.02 -5.27 -14.67
C PRO A 226 -18.62 -4.20 -13.77
N ILE A 227 -18.08 -2.98 -13.90
CA ILE A 227 -18.77 -1.75 -13.50
C ILE A 227 -19.99 -1.57 -14.41
N ARG A 228 -21.14 -1.17 -13.85
CA ARG A 228 -22.39 -0.97 -14.58
C ARG A 228 -22.91 0.45 -14.42
N VAL A 229 -23.68 0.91 -15.41
CA VAL A 229 -24.51 2.10 -15.26
C VAL A 229 -25.47 1.89 -14.07
N GLY A 230 -25.57 2.90 -13.20
CA GLY A 230 -26.31 2.86 -11.94
C GLY A 230 -25.50 2.37 -10.74
N ASP A 231 -24.27 1.87 -10.93
CA ASP A 231 -23.39 1.60 -9.79
C ASP A 231 -22.98 2.92 -9.12
N THR A 232 -23.13 3.01 -7.79
CA THR A 232 -22.52 4.07 -7.00
C THR A 232 -21.08 3.69 -6.69
N LEU A 233 -20.14 4.60 -6.95
CA LEU A 233 -18.73 4.38 -6.69
C LEU A 233 -18.01 5.66 -6.26
N THR A 234 -16.81 5.49 -5.68
CA THR A 234 -15.84 6.56 -5.48
C THR A 234 -14.64 6.34 -6.37
N ALA A 235 -14.26 7.33 -7.16
CA ALA A 235 -13.02 7.38 -7.91
C ALA A 235 -12.08 8.40 -7.25
N VAL A 236 -10.84 8.00 -6.98
CA VAL A 236 -9.80 8.87 -6.42
C VAL A 236 -8.67 8.98 -7.43
N GLY A 237 -8.26 10.21 -7.70
CA GLY A 237 -7.40 10.51 -8.81
C GLY A 237 -6.94 11.95 -8.82
N ASN A 238 -6.57 12.41 -10.02
CA ASN A 238 -6.29 13.80 -10.30
C ASN A 238 -6.90 14.23 -11.62
N TYR A 239 -7.31 15.49 -11.72
CA TYR A 239 -7.78 16.00 -13.00
C TYR A 239 -6.60 16.17 -13.95
N GLU A 240 -6.79 15.71 -15.18
CA GLU A 240 -5.85 15.85 -16.28
C GLU A 240 -6.56 16.51 -17.46
N THR A 241 -5.81 17.31 -18.21
CA THR A 241 -6.28 17.82 -19.51
C THR A 241 -5.31 17.36 -20.58
N VAL A 242 -5.75 16.38 -21.38
CA VAL A 242 -4.96 15.81 -22.47
C VAL A 242 -5.73 16.02 -23.76
N ASN A 243 -5.09 16.63 -24.76
CA ASN A 243 -5.72 16.93 -26.05
C ASN A 243 -7.09 17.62 -25.92
N LEU A 244 -7.14 18.65 -25.05
CA LEU A 244 -8.34 19.46 -24.74
C LEU A 244 -9.49 18.69 -24.06
N VAL A 245 -9.28 17.43 -23.68
CA VAL A 245 -10.25 16.65 -22.90
C VAL A 245 -9.83 16.68 -21.45
N THR A 246 -10.69 17.21 -20.58
CA THR A 246 -10.51 17.17 -19.13
C THR A 246 -11.23 15.97 -18.54
N PHE A 247 -10.52 15.17 -17.75
CA PHE A 247 -11.06 13.98 -17.08
C PHE A 247 -10.37 13.74 -15.74
N LEU A 248 -11.02 12.99 -14.86
CA LEU A 248 -10.37 12.46 -13.65
C LEU A 248 -9.56 11.22 -14.04
N SER A 249 -8.24 11.31 -13.92
CA SER A 249 -7.34 10.16 -14.01
C SER A 249 -7.29 9.44 -12.67
N ALA A 250 -8.04 8.36 -12.55
CA ALA A 250 -8.25 7.64 -11.30
C ALA A 250 -7.19 6.55 -11.10
N TRP A 251 -6.42 6.66 -10.01
CA TRP A 251 -5.52 5.59 -9.56
C TRP A 251 -6.21 4.60 -8.62
N SER A 252 -7.41 4.94 -8.12
CA SER A 252 -8.25 4.04 -7.33
C SER A 252 -9.72 4.25 -7.66
N VAL A 253 -10.47 3.15 -7.71
CA VAL A 253 -11.93 3.14 -7.89
C VAL A 253 -12.51 2.09 -6.95
N GLN A 254 -13.45 2.50 -6.09
CA GLN A 254 -14.18 1.60 -5.21
C GLN A 254 -15.67 1.63 -5.53
N VAL A 255 -16.19 0.52 -6.05
CA VAL A 255 -17.62 0.32 -6.35
C VAL A 255 -18.35 -0.17 -5.11
N PHE A 256 -19.43 0.49 -4.72
CA PHE A 256 -20.12 0.22 -3.44
C PHE A 256 -20.96 -1.04 -3.42
N ALA A 257 -21.13 -1.70 -4.57
CA ALA A 257 -21.79 -2.99 -4.61
C ALA A 257 -20.95 -4.07 -3.93
N LYS A 258 -21.59 -4.85 -3.06
CA LYS A 258 -20.95 -5.99 -2.38
C LYS A 258 -20.93 -7.19 -3.32
N LEU A 259 -19.76 -7.76 -3.60
CA LEU A 259 -19.60 -9.02 -4.32
C LEU A 259 -18.84 -10.04 -3.48
N ILE A 260 -19.26 -11.30 -3.47
CA ILE A 260 -18.60 -12.38 -2.74
C ILE A 260 -18.20 -13.50 -3.71
N THR A 261 -17.10 -14.19 -3.42
CA THR A 261 -16.62 -15.30 -4.24
C THR A 261 -17.16 -16.61 -3.72
N GLN A 262 -17.13 -17.63 -4.57
CA GLN A 262 -17.47 -18.99 -4.15
C GLN A 262 -16.27 -19.60 -3.43
N ASN A 263 -16.49 -20.12 -2.24
CA ASN A 263 -15.46 -20.84 -1.48
C ASN A 263 -15.37 -22.30 -1.97
N ILE A 264 -14.87 -22.49 -3.20
CA ILE A 264 -14.67 -23.80 -3.84
C ILE A 264 -13.30 -23.84 -4.56
N PRO A 265 -12.64 -25.01 -4.70
CA PRO A 265 -11.26 -25.11 -5.19
C PRO A 265 -10.98 -24.56 -6.60
N THR A 266 -12.00 -24.23 -7.38
CA THR A 266 -11.85 -23.68 -8.74
C THR A 266 -12.03 -22.17 -8.81
N GLN A 267 -12.33 -21.50 -7.70
CA GLN A 267 -12.75 -20.11 -7.65
C GLN A 267 -11.89 -19.35 -6.62
N PRO A 268 -10.99 -18.44 -7.05
CA PRO A 268 -10.17 -17.68 -6.11
C PRO A 268 -11.00 -16.67 -5.32
N ASP A 269 -10.46 -16.19 -4.21
CA ASP A 269 -10.95 -15.06 -3.42
C ASP A 269 -9.96 -13.89 -3.42
N TYR A 270 -10.36 -12.82 -2.75
CA TYR A 270 -9.68 -11.52 -2.77
C TYR A 270 -9.84 -10.83 -1.42
N VAL A 271 -8.85 -10.01 -1.10
CA VAL A 271 -8.79 -9.21 0.13
C VAL A 271 -8.38 -7.78 -0.24
N GLN A 272 -8.94 -6.81 0.48
CA GLN A 272 -8.54 -5.41 0.42
C GLN A 272 -8.19 -4.94 1.84
N LEU A 273 -7.16 -4.11 1.97
CA LEU A 273 -6.84 -3.39 3.19
C LEU A 273 -7.06 -1.89 2.95
N SER A 274 -7.82 -1.25 3.84
CA SER A 274 -8.15 0.18 3.76
C SER A 274 -7.32 1.03 4.71
N ASP A 275 -6.78 0.46 5.78
CA ASP A 275 -5.90 1.14 6.72
C ASP A 275 -4.92 0.14 7.33
N THR A 276 -3.64 0.49 7.30
CA THR A 276 -2.49 -0.31 7.74
C THR A 276 -1.51 0.60 8.45
N ARG A 277 -1.41 0.47 9.78
CA ARG A 277 -0.58 1.34 10.61
C ARG A 277 0.25 0.57 11.61
N TRP A 278 1.46 1.07 11.83
CA TRP A 278 2.38 0.64 12.86
C TRP A 278 2.96 1.83 13.61
N GLU A 279 3.12 1.72 14.93
CA GLU A 279 3.88 2.70 15.71
C GLU A 279 5.40 2.55 15.44
N VAL A 280 6.11 3.67 15.22
CA VAL A 280 7.56 3.69 14.95
C VAL A 280 8.33 3.43 16.26
N PRO A 281 9.53 2.81 16.23
CA PRO A 281 10.37 2.72 17.41
C PRO A 281 10.83 4.07 17.97
N GLY A 282 10.81 4.13 19.30
CA GLY A 282 10.97 5.32 20.13
C GLY A 282 10.07 5.21 21.37
N PHE A 283 8.89 4.64 21.15
CA PHE A 283 7.91 4.18 22.13
C PHE A 283 7.74 5.09 23.36
N PRO A 284 7.64 6.43 23.22
CA PRO A 284 7.39 7.34 24.34
C PRO A 284 6.18 6.93 25.19
N LEU A 285 5.17 6.28 24.59
CA LEU A 285 3.98 5.82 25.28
C LEU A 285 4.13 4.45 25.99
N ASN A 286 5.35 3.89 26.05
CA ASN A 286 5.63 2.57 26.65
C ASN A 286 4.77 1.44 26.07
N ARG A 287 4.54 1.48 24.76
CA ARG A 287 3.76 0.47 24.06
C ARG A 287 4.18 0.37 22.60
N VAL A 288 3.69 -0.67 21.93
CA VAL A 288 3.70 -0.80 20.48
C VAL A 288 2.30 -1.21 19.99
N ARG A 289 1.85 -0.61 18.88
CA ARG A 289 0.53 -0.85 18.30
C ARG A 289 0.59 -1.14 16.80
N GLY A 290 -0.21 -2.11 16.38
CA GLY A 290 -0.51 -2.41 14.98
C GLY A 290 -2.01 -2.32 14.72
N ARG A 291 -2.42 -1.82 13.56
CA ARG A 291 -3.83 -1.65 13.21
C ARG A 291 -4.04 -1.93 11.72
N TYR A 292 -4.98 -2.83 11.44
CA TYR A 292 -5.30 -3.30 10.10
C TYR A 292 -6.81 -3.39 9.94
N PHE A 293 -7.36 -2.78 8.89
CA PHE A 293 -8.77 -2.91 8.53
C PHE A 293 -8.89 -3.13 7.05
N GLY A 294 -9.98 -3.80 6.69
CA GLY A 294 -10.26 -4.04 5.31
C GLY A 294 -11.50 -4.87 5.11
N SER A 295 -11.55 -5.50 3.95
CA SER A 295 -12.62 -6.37 3.54
C SER A 295 -12.10 -7.55 2.73
N GLY A 296 -12.93 -8.58 2.57
CA GLY A 296 -12.62 -9.72 1.71
C GLY A 296 -13.84 -10.24 0.99
N THR A 297 -13.63 -11.16 0.05
CA THR A 297 -14.71 -11.79 -0.73
C THR A 297 -15.11 -13.17 -0.24
N ASP A 298 -14.34 -13.76 0.69
CA ASP A 298 -14.57 -15.09 1.26
C ASP A 298 -16.00 -15.23 1.82
N SER A 299 -16.78 -16.13 1.23
CA SER A 299 -18.16 -16.39 1.64
C SER A 299 -18.28 -16.95 3.05
N ALA A 300 -17.19 -17.41 3.68
CA ALA A 300 -17.19 -17.83 5.09
C ALA A 300 -17.75 -16.73 6.01
N ALA A 301 -17.47 -15.46 5.71
CA ALA A 301 -17.95 -14.30 6.47
C ALA A 301 -19.48 -14.08 6.42
N GLN A 302 -20.21 -14.88 5.63
CA GLN A 302 -21.68 -14.91 5.68
C GLN A 302 -22.22 -15.57 6.95
N VAL A 303 -21.42 -16.39 7.63
CA VAL A 303 -21.79 -16.99 8.92
C VAL A 303 -21.73 -15.91 10.01
N PRO A 304 -22.81 -15.69 10.80
CA PRO A 304 -22.80 -14.72 11.87
C PRO A 304 -21.61 -14.90 12.83
N GLY A 305 -20.89 -13.82 13.11
CA GLY A 305 -19.73 -13.85 14.01
C GLY A 305 -18.43 -14.34 13.36
N THR A 306 -18.36 -14.41 12.02
CA THR A 306 -17.12 -14.74 11.29
C THR A 306 -16.69 -13.59 10.37
N ALA A 307 -15.38 -13.48 10.17
CA ALA A 307 -14.76 -12.51 9.25
C ALA A 307 -14.18 -13.27 8.04
N PRO A 308 -13.87 -12.59 6.92
CA PRO A 308 -13.15 -13.21 5.81
C PRO A 308 -11.84 -13.81 6.31
N ARG A 309 -11.49 -15.03 5.86
CA ARG A 309 -10.35 -15.79 6.41
C ARG A 309 -9.04 -15.43 5.69
N PHE A 310 -8.16 -14.70 6.36
CA PHE A 310 -6.82 -14.43 5.86
C PHE A 310 -5.81 -14.29 7.00
N ASP A 311 -4.54 -14.43 6.66
CA ASP A 311 -3.40 -14.15 7.51
C ASP A 311 -2.65 -12.93 6.97
N LEU A 312 -2.10 -12.14 7.87
CA LEU A 312 -1.27 -10.99 7.58
C LEU A 312 0.18 -11.31 7.94
N PHE A 313 1.09 -10.94 7.06
CA PHE A 313 2.53 -11.10 7.25
C PHE A 313 3.25 -9.78 7.10
N ALA A 314 4.23 -9.53 7.97
CA ALA A 314 5.21 -8.48 7.79
C ALA A 314 6.20 -8.91 6.70
N LEU A 315 6.42 -8.07 5.70
CA LEU A 315 7.32 -8.36 4.60
C LEU A 315 8.67 -7.70 4.85
N HIS A 316 9.69 -8.53 5.07
CA HIS A 316 11.07 -8.09 5.23
C HIS A 316 11.92 -8.67 4.10
N THR A 317 12.71 -7.82 3.45
CA THR A 317 13.70 -8.29 2.48
C THR A 317 15.02 -8.53 3.20
N ASP A 318 15.76 -9.56 2.80
CA ASP A 318 17.05 -9.86 3.36
C ASP A 318 18.26 -9.31 2.63
N GLN A 319 19.42 -9.41 3.27
CA GLN A 319 20.68 -8.96 2.68
C GLN A 319 21.05 -9.75 1.43
N THR A 320 20.41 -10.90 1.18
CA THR A 320 20.52 -11.70 -0.04
C THR A 320 19.49 -11.33 -1.09
N ASN A 321 18.71 -10.27 -0.86
CA ASN A 321 17.62 -9.78 -1.70
C ASN A 321 16.41 -10.73 -1.76
N VAL A 322 16.25 -11.60 -0.75
CA VAL A 322 15.10 -12.51 -0.66
C VAL A 322 14.04 -11.88 0.23
N ALA A 323 12.81 -11.80 -0.27
CA ALA A 323 11.67 -11.36 0.51
C ALA A 323 11.14 -12.50 1.38
N HIS A 324 10.76 -12.18 2.60
CA HIS A 324 10.28 -13.15 3.55
C HIS A 324 9.08 -12.65 4.33
N GLU A 325 8.20 -13.60 4.64
CA GLU A 325 6.92 -13.36 5.27
C GLU A 325 6.97 -13.80 6.73
N LEU A 326 6.82 -12.84 7.64
CA LEU A 326 6.71 -13.11 9.06
C LEU A 326 5.26 -13.00 9.53
N PRO A 327 4.71 -13.99 10.26
CA PRO A 327 3.35 -13.89 10.79
C PRO A 327 3.17 -12.62 11.63
N LEU A 328 2.20 -11.80 11.23
CA LEU A 328 1.90 -10.51 11.87
C LEU A 328 0.51 -10.50 12.50
N GLY A 329 -0.46 -11.18 11.88
CA GLY A 329 -1.80 -11.33 12.43
C GLY A 329 -2.68 -12.28 11.63
N SER A 330 -3.89 -12.55 12.11
CA SER A 330 -4.88 -13.37 11.39
C SER A 330 -6.31 -13.02 11.81
N THR A 331 -7.26 -13.19 10.90
CA THR A 331 -8.70 -13.16 11.24
C THR A 331 -9.26 -14.54 11.61
N VAL A 332 -8.49 -15.60 11.36
CA VAL A 332 -8.92 -16.98 11.61
C VAL A 332 -8.98 -17.22 13.11
N ASN A 333 -10.12 -17.73 13.59
CA ASN A 333 -10.38 -17.97 15.01
C ASN A 333 -10.16 -16.73 15.91
N HIS A 334 -10.21 -15.53 15.34
CA HIS A 334 -10.06 -14.28 16.07
C HIS A 334 -11.44 -13.66 16.38
N PRO A 335 -11.95 -13.74 17.63
CA PRO A 335 -13.32 -13.34 17.96
C PRO A 335 -13.63 -11.86 17.73
N ARG A 336 -12.59 -11.01 17.65
CA ARG A 336 -12.72 -9.56 17.45
C ARG A 336 -12.41 -9.11 16.01
N ALA A 337 -12.16 -10.07 15.11
CA ALA A 337 -11.90 -9.82 13.69
C ALA A 337 -13.09 -9.18 13.03
N VAL A 338 -14.29 -9.59 13.41
CA VAL A 338 -15.53 -9.20 12.74
C VAL A 338 -15.84 -7.74 13.04
N LEU A 339 -16.12 -6.99 11.97
CA LEU A 339 -16.59 -5.62 12.06
C LEU A 339 -17.94 -5.49 11.35
N GLY A 340 -18.88 -4.79 11.98
CA GLY A 340 -20.20 -4.52 11.41
C GLY A 340 -21.28 -5.52 11.82
N VAL A 341 -22.25 -5.73 10.93
CA VAL A 341 -23.43 -6.59 11.15
C VAL A 341 -23.20 -8.01 10.64
N PRO A 342 -24.03 -9.01 11.00
CA PRO A 342 -23.93 -10.36 10.44
C PRO A 342 -23.89 -10.35 8.90
N GLY A 343 -22.98 -11.14 8.33
CA GLY A 343 -22.73 -11.18 6.89
C GLY A 343 -21.89 -10.03 6.35
N SER A 344 -21.42 -9.11 7.20
CA SER A 344 -20.41 -8.12 6.83
C SER A 344 -19.16 -8.80 6.26
N GLN A 345 -18.55 -8.16 5.28
CA GLN A 345 -17.29 -8.59 4.69
C GLN A 345 -16.11 -7.80 5.26
N LEU A 346 -16.35 -7.01 6.31
CA LEU A 346 -15.36 -6.16 6.94
C LEU A 346 -14.65 -6.91 8.04
N PHE A 347 -13.35 -6.65 8.17
CA PHE A 347 -12.56 -7.13 9.28
C PHE A 347 -11.76 -6.01 9.93
N ARG A 348 -11.29 -6.29 11.14
CA ARG A 348 -10.38 -5.43 11.88
C ARG A 348 -9.46 -6.28 12.75
N ILE A 349 -8.18 -5.94 12.70
CA ILE A 349 -7.15 -6.44 13.62
C ILE A 349 -6.55 -5.23 14.32
N ILE A 350 -6.56 -5.24 15.65
CA ILE A 350 -5.88 -4.23 16.47
C ILE A 350 -5.01 -4.96 17.47
N TYR A 351 -3.72 -4.68 17.45
CA TYR A 351 -2.77 -5.14 18.44
C TYR A 351 -2.25 -3.98 19.26
N ASP A 352 -2.18 -4.15 20.58
CA ASP A 352 -1.73 -3.11 21.51
C ASP A 352 -1.01 -3.78 22.68
N VAL A 353 0.31 -3.66 22.68
CA VAL A 353 1.19 -4.29 23.67
C VAL A 353 1.80 -3.19 24.52
N VAL A 354 1.41 -3.11 25.79
CA VAL A 354 1.97 -2.16 26.74
C VAL A 354 3.12 -2.83 27.47
N PHE A 355 4.32 -2.26 27.42
CA PHE A 355 5.53 -2.94 27.90
C PHE A 355 5.52 -3.25 29.40
N SER A 356 4.80 -2.48 30.21
CA SER A 356 4.71 -2.70 31.65
C SER A 356 3.70 -3.77 32.08
N ARG A 357 2.81 -4.21 31.19
CA ARG A 357 1.69 -5.11 31.55
C ARG A 357 1.31 -6.15 30.48
N GLY A 358 1.92 -6.11 29.29
CA GLY A 358 1.58 -6.94 28.14
C GLY A 358 0.34 -6.48 27.38
N ALA A 359 -0.13 -7.36 26.51
CA ALA A 359 -1.34 -7.17 25.73
C ALA A 359 -2.59 -7.55 26.54
N LEU A 360 -3.66 -6.77 26.38
CA LEU A 360 -4.96 -7.14 26.93
C LEU A 360 -5.64 -8.22 26.06
N PRO A 361 -6.58 -9.02 26.61
CA PRO A 361 -7.33 -10.00 25.82
C PRO A 361 -7.98 -9.36 24.60
N GLY A 362 -7.76 -9.98 23.43
CA GLY A 362 -8.25 -9.49 22.15
C GLY A 362 -7.44 -8.37 21.49
N PHE A 363 -6.29 -8.01 22.09
CA PHE A 363 -5.26 -7.14 21.50
C PHE A 363 -3.88 -7.82 21.45
N SER A 364 -3.83 -9.12 21.78
CA SER A 364 -2.63 -9.96 21.84
C SER A 364 -2.38 -10.59 20.47
N PRO A 365 -1.33 -10.18 19.74
CA PRO A 365 -0.96 -10.84 18.50
C PRO A 365 -0.59 -12.32 18.69
N CYS A 366 0.06 -12.70 19.80
CA CYS A 366 0.38 -14.10 20.09
C CYS A 366 -0.87 -14.96 20.24
N ALA A 367 -1.85 -14.56 21.05
CA ALA A 367 -3.06 -15.34 21.27
C ALA A 367 -3.82 -15.58 19.96
N ASP A 368 -3.90 -14.55 19.12
CA ASP A 368 -4.60 -14.61 17.84
C ASP A 368 -3.85 -15.48 16.81
N LEU A 369 -2.52 -15.35 16.74
CA LEU A 369 -1.69 -16.18 15.86
C LEU A 369 -1.69 -17.66 16.29
N ILE A 370 -1.60 -17.95 17.59
CA ILE A 370 -1.71 -19.32 18.11
C ILE A 370 -3.08 -19.90 17.74
N ALA A 371 -4.17 -19.15 17.94
CA ALA A 371 -5.52 -19.57 17.57
C ALA A 371 -5.67 -19.84 16.06
N ALA A 372 -4.93 -19.11 15.22
CA ALA A 372 -4.86 -19.29 13.77
C ALA A 372 -3.92 -20.43 13.31
N GLY A 373 -3.29 -21.16 14.25
CA GLY A 373 -2.42 -22.30 13.97
C GLY A 373 -0.92 -21.98 13.87
N PHE A 374 -0.51 -20.76 14.20
CA PHE A 374 0.91 -20.35 14.26
C PHE A 374 1.52 -20.56 15.66
N GLY A 375 1.33 -21.75 16.23
CA GLY A 375 1.75 -22.08 17.60
C GLY A 375 3.26 -21.95 17.88
N PHE A 376 4.08 -21.81 16.84
CA PHE A 376 5.53 -21.64 16.95
C PHE A 376 5.97 -20.19 17.20
N VAL A 377 5.08 -19.21 17.01
CA VAL A 377 5.47 -17.77 17.06
C VAL A 377 5.69 -17.30 18.49
N CYS A 378 4.92 -17.83 19.46
CA CYS A 378 5.02 -17.46 20.87
C CYS A 378 5.07 -18.72 21.76
N PRO A 379 6.24 -19.39 21.86
CA PRO A 379 6.38 -20.66 22.58
C PRO A 379 6.05 -20.58 24.08
N LEU A 380 6.15 -19.40 24.71
CA LEU A 380 5.79 -19.18 26.10
C LEU A 380 4.35 -18.68 26.27
N GLY A 381 3.57 -18.60 25.19
CA GLY A 381 2.15 -18.27 25.22
C GLY A 381 1.84 -16.76 25.26
N GLY A 382 2.81 -15.89 24.97
CA GLY A 382 2.60 -14.44 24.83
C GLY A 382 3.19 -13.61 25.95
N THR A 383 4.49 -13.77 26.24
CA THR A 383 5.18 -12.79 27.12
C THR A 383 5.24 -11.42 26.45
N VAL A 384 5.48 -10.35 27.22
CA VAL A 384 5.65 -8.99 26.67
C VAL A 384 6.68 -8.97 25.54
N GLU A 385 7.78 -9.71 25.70
CA GLU A 385 8.83 -9.83 24.69
C GLU A 385 8.34 -10.54 23.42
N GLU A 386 7.61 -11.66 23.54
CA GLU A 386 7.06 -12.38 22.38
C GLU A 386 6.06 -11.54 21.60
N GLU A 387 5.14 -10.89 22.32
CA GLU A 387 4.12 -10.01 21.73
C GLU A 387 4.77 -8.80 21.03
N THR A 388 5.79 -8.22 21.66
CA THR A 388 6.52 -7.07 21.09
C THR A 388 7.31 -7.46 19.85
N ARG A 389 7.86 -8.67 19.78
CA ARG A 389 8.62 -9.18 18.62
C ARG A 389 7.77 -9.41 17.37
N ILE A 390 6.47 -9.65 17.51
CA ILE A 390 5.57 -9.70 16.35
C ILE A 390 5.41 -8.30 15.76
N LEU A 391 5.39 -7.28 16.62
CA LEU A 391 5.16 -5.88 16.25
C LEU A 391 6.46 -5.09 16.02
N SER A 392 7.62 -5.70 16.13
CA SER A 392 8.93 -5.06 16.02
C SER A 392 10.00 -6.04 15.52
N PRO A 393 10.80 -5.70 14.49
CA PRO A 393 10.86 -4.38 13.85
C PRO A 393 9.67 -4.12 12.92
N VAL A 394 9.36 -2.84 12.70
CA VAL A 394 8.33 -2.45 11.73
C VAL A 394 8.76 -2.81 10.31
N ALA A 395 7.82 -3.27 9.49
CA ALA A 395 8.02 -3.51 8.06
C ALA A 395 7.48 -2.34 7.23
N ARG A 396 8.07 -2.13 6.06
CA ARG A 396 7.59 -1.14 5.07
C ARG A 396 6.34 -1.62 4.34
N GLU A 397 6.22 -2.94 4.23
CA GLU A 397 5.16 -3.66 3.53
C GLU A 397 4.59 -4.75 4.42
N ALA A 398 3.29 -4.94 4.30
CA ALA A 398 2.62 -6.14 4.79
C ALA A 398 1.96 -6.84 3.60
N ILE A 399 1.87 -8.17 3.67
CA ILE A 399 1.14 -8.98 2.70
C ILE A 399 0.03 -9.73 3.41
N ALA A 400 -1.19 -9.63 2.89
CA ALA A 400 -2.29 -10.48 3.30
C ALA A 400 -2.36 -11.68 2.37
N HIS A 401 -2.53 -12.88 2.93
CA HIS A 401 -2.83 -14.12 2.22
C HIS A 401 -4.14 -14.69 2.73
N THR A 402 -5.10 -14.84 1.85
CA THR A 402 -6.34 -15.57 2.11
C THR A 402 -6.04 -17.04 2.39
N ARG A 403 -6.82 -17.65 3.28
CA ARG A 403 -6.68 -19.09 3.54
C ARG A 403 -7.13 -19.93 2.35
N HIS A 404 -8.13 -19.43 1.61
CA HIS A 404 -8.70 -20.14 0.48
C HIS A 404 -7.71 -20.31 -0.68
N GLN A 405 -6.74 -19.40 -0.85
CA GLN A 405 -5.71 -19.53 -1.88
C GLN A 405 -4.95 -20.86 -1.83
N LYS A 406 -4.74 -21.43 -0.64
CA LYS A 406 -4.07 -22.75 -0.45
C LYS A 406 -4.99 -23.94 -0.72
N GLU A 407 -6.30 -23.70 -0.81
CA GLU A 407 -7.33 -24.71 -1.06
C GLU A 407 -7.66 -24.82 -2.57
N LEU A 408 -7.07 -23.98 -3.42
CA LEU A 408 -7.29 -23.98 -4.86
C LEU A 408 -6.64 -25.18 -5.56
N ASN A 409 -7.32 -25.67 -6.61
CA ASN A 409 -6.78 -26.69 -7.49
C ASN A 409 -5.54 -26.15 -8.25
N PRO A 410 -4.55 -27.01 -8.55
CA PRO A 410 -3.40 -26.62 -9.37
C PRO A 410 -3.82 -26.00 -10.71
N GLY A 411 -3.23 -24.86 -11.06
CA GLY A 411 -3.48 -24.16 -12.34
C GLY A 411 -4.66 -23.17 -12.32
N VAL A 412 -5.41 -23.08 -11.22
CA VAL A 412 -6.43 -22.03 -11.05
C VAL A 412 -5.73 -20.69 -10.85
N VAL A 413 -5.97 -19.75 -11.76
CA VAL A 413 -5.38 -18.41 -11.74
C VAL A 413 -6.43 -17.36 -12.14
N ALA A 414 -6.37 -16.20 -11.49
CA ALA A 414 -7.11 -15.04 -11.95
C ALA A 414 -6.47 -14.44 -13.20
N ARG A 415 -7.30 -13.82 -14.05
CA ARG A 415 -6.86 -13.12 -15.26
C ARG A 415 -7.39 -11.70 -15.28
N ASP A 416 -6.53 -10.78 -15.72
CA ASP A 416 -6.90 -9.39 -15.97
C ASP A 416 -7.65 -9.21 -17.30
N LEU A 417 -8.04 -7.98 -17.62
CA LEU A 417 -8.80 -7.66 -18.84
C LEU A 417 -8.03 -7.98 -20.14
N GLN A 418 -6.70 -8.06 -20.10
CA GLN A 418 -5.85 -8.45 -21.24
C GLN A 418 -5.68 -9.97 -21.35
N GLY A 419 -6.24 -10.74 -20.41
CA GLY A 419 -6.11 -12.20 -20.31
C GLY A 419 -4.82 -12.67 -19.65
N ARG A 420 -4.01 -11.75 -19.11
CA ARG A 420 -2.74 -12.06 -18.42
C ARG A 420 -3.04 -12.57 -17.01
N VAL A 421 -2.17 -13.43 -16.50
CA VAL A 421 -2.27 -13.90 -15.12
C VAL A 421 -2.12 -12.71 -14.17
N THR A 422 -2.98 -12.63 -13.17
CA THR A 422 -3.00 -11.54 -12.20
C THR A 422 -3.13 -12.07 -10.78
N VAL A 423 -2.78 -11.23 -9.79
CA VAL A 423 -2.81 -11.64 -8.38
C VAL A 423 -4.23 -11.93 -7.90
N SER A 424 -4.38 -12.98 -7.10
CA SER A 424 -5.60 -13.35 -6.39
C SER A 424 -5.22 -13.99 -5.06
N GLY A 425 -6.11 -13.94 -4.07
CA GLY A 425 -5.87 -14.49 -2.75
C GLY A 425 -4.79 -13.79 -1.93
N GLN A 426 -4.11 -12.79 -2.50
CA GLN A 426 -3.03 -12.05 -1.86
C GLN A 426 -3.10 -10.55 -2.13
N LEU A 427 -2.60 -9.75 -1.20
CA LEU A 427 -2.49 -8.30 -1.35
C LEU A 427 -1.26 -7.77 -0.60
N VAL A 428 -0.36 -7.10 -1.31
CA VAL A 428 0.71 -6.30 -0.69
C VAL A 428 0.21 -4.88 -0.47
N VAL A 429 0.43 -4.34 0.73
CA VAL A 429 0.12 -2.93 1.04
C VAL A 429 1.26 -2.24 1.77
N PRO A 430 1.37 -0.91 1.61
CA PRO A 430 2.18 -0.10 2.50
C PRO A 430 1.71 -0.15 3.92
N VAL A 431 2.69 -0.08 4.82
CA VAL A 431 2.44 0.18 6.23
C VAL A 431 2.79 1.63 6.51
N GLY A 432 1.78 2.41 6.89
CA GLY A 432 2.00 3.75 7.41
C GLY A 432 2.66 3.67 8.77
N VAL A 433 3.78 4.37 8.94
CA VAL A 433 4.48 4.42 10.24
C VAL A 433 4.17 5.76 10.89
N VAL A 434 3.48 5.73 12.03
CA VAL A 434 3.02 6.93 12.73
C VAL A 434 3.15 6.71 14.22
N GLU A 435 3.86 7.61 14.90
CA GLU A 435 3.74 7.79 16.34
C GLU A 435 3.69 9.30 16.61
N VAL A 436 2.55 9.80 17.11
CA VAL A 436 2.37 11.23 17.42
C VAL A 436 2.01 11.36 18.89
N ASP A 437 2.95 11.88 19.66
CA ASP A 437 2.67 12.46 20.97
C ASP A 437 2.51 13.97 20.78
N THR A 438 1.30 14.47 20.95
CA THR A 438 0.96 15.90 20.82
C THR A 438 1.68 16.77 21.85
N GLY A 439 2.16 16.19 22.95
CA GLY A 439 2.98 16.89 23.94
C GLY A 439 4.47 16.99 23.57
N ARG A 440 4.90 16.37 22.46
CA ARG A 440 6.31 16.20 22.09
C ARG A 440 6.62 16.49 20.62
N LEU A 441 5.87 17.40 20.01
CA LEU A 441 6.04 17.85 18.63
C LEU A 441 7.44 18.44 18.33
N SER A 442 8.25 18.76 19.35
CA SER A 442 9.63 19.21 19.21
C SER A 442 10.68 18.08 19.11
N THR A 443 10.29 16.82 19.35
CA THR A 443 11.22 15.67 19.32
C THR A 443 11.56 15.30 17.88
N PRO A 444 12.85 15.14 17.50
CA PRO A 444 13.25 14.66 16.19
C PRO A 444 12.55 13.35 15.80
N PHE A 445 12.30 13.14 14.50
CA PHE A 445 11.79 11.86 14.02
C PHE A 445 12.88 10.80 14.16
N ILE A 446 12.56 9.66 14.78
CA ILE A 446 13.52 8.59 15.07
C ILE A 446 13.59 7.63 13.87
N PHE A 447 14.22 8.09 12.77
CA PHE A 447 14.40 7.29 11.55
C PHE A 447 15.35 6.11 11.76
N GLU A 448 16.14 6.11 12.83
CA GLU A 448 16.95 4.99 13.34
C GLU A 448 16.08 3.82 13.80
N GLY A 449 14.78 4.02 14.02
CA GLY A 449 13.82 2.95 14.31
C GLY A 449 13.32 2.22 13.07
N ILE A 450 13.71 2.67 11.87
CA ILE A 450 13.14 2.21 10.60
C ILE A 450 14.18 1.36 9.84
N PRO A 451 14.01 0.03 9.73
CA PRO A 451 15.05 -0.86 9.20
C PRO A 451 15.53 -0.49 7.79
N TRP A 452 14.60 -0.15 6.89
CA TRP A 452 14.93 0.17 5.50
C TRP A 452 15.58 1.54 5.31
N ASN A 453 15.53 2.42 6.32
CA ASN A 453 16.31 3.66 6.32
C ASN A 453 17.76 3.38 6.72
N ILE A 454 17.97 2.42 7.61
CA ILE A 454 19.29 2.00 8.07
C ILE A 454 19.98 1.13 7.02
N ASP A 455 19.24 0.35 6.23
CA ASP A 455 19.78 -0.43 5.13
C ASP A 455 18.77 -0.68 4.03
N ARG A 456 18.97 -0.08 2.86
CA ARG A 456 18.05 -0.19 1.71
C ARG A 456 17.76 -1.62 1.28
N ARG A 457 18.73 -2.52 1.48
CA ARG A 457 18.64 -3.93 1.11
C ARG A 457 17.46 -4.62 1.81
N VAL A 458 17.04 -4.10 2.96
CA VAL A 458 15.93 -4.65 3.75
C VAL A 458 14.57 -4.04 3.41
N GLY A 459 14.56 -3.02 2.56
CA GLY A 459 13.35 -2.35 2.08
C GLY A 459 12.73 -3.00 0.84
N PRO A 460 11.56 -2.52 0.40
CA PRO A 460 10.86 -3.04 -0.78
C PRO A 460 11.74 -3.13 -2.02
N GLY A 461 11.78 -4.29 -2.66
CA GLY A 461 12.61 -4.54 -3.84
C GLY A 461 14.12 -4.56 -3.58
N GLY A 462 14.55 -4.54 -2.31
CA GLY A 462 15.93 -4.66 -1.84
C GLY A 462 16.98 -3.95 -2.71
N CYS A 463 17.80 -4.72 -3.41
CA CYS A 463 18.86 -4.22 -4.29
C CYS A 463 18.51 -4.33 -5.76
N ILE A 464 19.14 -3.48 -6.57
CA ILE A 464 19.17 -3.66 -8.03
C ILE A 464 20.25 -4.68 -8.35
N GLY A 465 19.83 -5.87 -8.80
CA GLY A 465 20.73 -6.99 -9.01
C GLY A 465 21.22 -7.59 -7.67
N PRO A 466 22.40 -8.22 -7.66
CA PRO A 466 22.97 -8.80 -6.45
C PRO A 466 23.22 -7.73 -5.38
N CYS A 467 22.81 -8.01 -4.14
CA CYS A 467 23.09 -7.13 -3.03
C CYS A 467 24.59 -7.11 -2.72
N GLY A 468 25.14 -5.90 -2.53
CA GLY A 468 26.48 -5.73 -1.96
C GLY A 468 26.54 -6.30 -0.55
N THR A 469 27.74 -6.66 -0.09
CA THR A 469 27.97 -7.21 1.25
C THR A 469 27.97 -6.16 2.35
N VAL A 470 28.00 -4.88 1.99
CA VAL A 470 28.03 -3.73 2.90
C VAL A 470 26.63 -3.13 3.04
N GLN A 471 26.30 -2.72 4.26
CA GLN A 471 25.07 -1.99 4.60
C GLN A 471 24.94 -0.72 3.75
N ALA A 472 23.73 -0.43 3.24
CA ALA A 472 23.45 0.74 2.41
C ALA A 472 22.42 1.67 3.10
N PRO A 473 22.83 2.44 4.14
CA PRO A 473 21.94 3.39 4.81
C PRO A 473 21.53 4.54 3.89
N LEU A 474 20.55 5.34 4.33
CA LEU A 474 20.31 6.66 3.73
C LEU A 474 21.58 7.51 3.79
N ALA A 475 21.91 8.17 2.68
CA ALA A 475 23.08 9.04 2.58
C ALA A 475 22.70 10.38 1.93
N PRO A 476 22.79 11.52 2.65
CA PRO A 476 23.07 11.63 4.09
C PRO A 476 21.92 11.07 4.95
N PHE A 477 22.21 10.67 6.19
CA PHE A 477 21.19 10.12 7.09
C PHE A 477 20.44 11.23 7.86
N ALA A 478 19.12 11.09 8.01
CA ALA A 478 18.26 12.04 8.74
C ALA A 478 18.34 11.82 10.27
N ILE A 479 19.50 12.06 10.87
CA ILE A 479 19.80 11.74 12.27
C ILE A 479 18.80 12.39 13.24
N SER A 480 18.30 11.63 14.21
CA SER A 480 17.46 12.08 15.32
C SER A 480 18.25 12.38 16.58
N GLY A 481 19.43 11.76 16.74
CA GLY A 481 20.25 11.81 17.95
C GLY A 481 19.71 10.95 19.09
N ILE A 482 18.69 10.12 18.84
CA ILE A 482 18.06 9.23 19.80
C ILE A 482 18.26 7.79 19.35
N ASP A 483 18.85 6.96 20.21
CA ASP A 483 18.88 5.52 19.99
C ASP A 483 17.55 4.89 20.44
N PRO A 484 16.75 4.32 19.53
CA PRO A 484 15.45 3.73 19.89
C PRO A 484 15.56 2.57 20.90
N ARG A 485 16.74 1.94 21.04
CA ARG A 485 16.99 0.87 22.04
C ARG A 485 17.10 1.40 23.45
N THR A 486 17.50 2.65 23.60
CA THR A 486 17.77 3.27 24.90
C THR A 486 16.93 4.52 25.12
N ALA A 487 15.97 4.78 24.23
CA ALA A 487 15.03 5.87 24.36
C ALA A 487 14.27 5.74 25.69
N VAL A 488 14.36 6.79 26.50
CA VAL A 488 13.67 6.88 27.79
C VAL A 488 12.27 7.40 27.56
N SER A 489 11.28 6.65 28.00
CA SER A 489 9.88 7.07 27.92
C SER A 489 9.62 8.25 28.88
N PRO A 490 8.94 9.32 28.42
CA PRO A 490 8.44 10.39 29.26
C PRO A 490 7.57 9.90 30.41
N LEU A 491 6.75 8.89 30.14
CA LEU A 491 5.70 8.45 31.05
C LEU A 491 6.25 7.69 32.25
N SER A 492 7.37 7.00 32.06
CA SER A 492 7.99 6.16 33.10
C SER A 492 9.32 6.68 33.62
N GLY A 493 10.00 7.56 32.88
CA GLY A 493 11.40 7.92 33.16
C GLY A 493 12.38 6.74 33.00
N GLN A 494 11.95 5.64 32.38
CA GLN A 494 12.75 4.44 32.15
C GLN A 494 12.84 4.14 30.65
N ILE A 495 13.79 3.29 30.28
CA ILE A 495 13.90 2.79 28.90
C ILE A 495 12.62 2.03 28.58
N ALA A 496 11.97 2.42 27.50
CA ALA A 496 10.64 1.90 27.17
C ALA A 496 10.67 0.40 26.85
N LEU A 497 11.66 -0.02 26.06
CA LEU A 497 11.75 -1.38 25.56
C LEU A 497 12.10 -2.41 26.66
N PRO A 498 11.40 -3.56 26.70
CA PRO A 498 11.78 -4.69 27.54
C PRO A 498 13.22 -5.13 27.26
N LEU A 499 13.95 -5.59 28.29
CA LEU A 499 15.38 -5.94 28.17
C LEU A 499 15.64 -6.99 27.09
N GLY A 500 14.76 -8.00 26.97
CA GLY A 500 14.86 -9.07 25.96
C GLY A 500 14.58 -8.61 24.52
N VAL A 501 13.97 -7.44 24.35
CA VAL A 501 13.76 -6.77 23.05
C VAL A 501 14.87 -5.75 22.79
N ARG A 502 15.34 -5.04 23.83
CA ARG A 502 16.42 -4.05 23.78
C ARG A 502 17.78 -4.62 23.36
N ASN A 503 18.12 -5.80 23.90
CA ASN A 503 19.39 -6.48 23.62
C ASN A 503 19.36 -7.22 22.28
N GLN A 504 18.19 -7.28 21.64
CA GLN A 504 18.08 -7.63 20.25
C GLN A 504 18.16 -6.33 19.46
N PRO A 505 18.90 -6.29 18.34
CA PRO A 505 18.80 -5.13 17.49
C PRO A 505 17.32 -4.97 17.12
N ILE A 506 16.84 -3.73 17.07
CA ILE A 506 15.57 -3.31 16.44
C ILE A 506 15.67 -3.54 14.90
N ALA A 507 16.34 -4.64 14.55
CA ALA A 507 17.26 -4.86 13.45
C ALA A 507 17.71 -6.35 13.38
N PHE A 508 17.19 -7.27 14.21
CA PHE A 508 17.41 -8.68 13.90
C PHE A 508 16.52 -9.07 12.73
N PHE A 509 17.22 -9.31 11.63
CA PHE A 509 16.79 -10.13 10.53
C PHE A 509 16.02 -11.37 11.00
N PRO A 510 14.82 -11.66 10.50
CA PRO A 510 14.12 -12.88 10.89
C PRO A 510 14.80 -14.18 10.42
N PHE A 511 15.85 -14.10 9.60
CA PHE A 511 16.55 -15.25 9.03
C PHE A 511 17.82 -15.57 9.80
N GLY A 512 17.64 -15.88 11.08
CA GLY A 512 18.53 -16.75 11.83
C GLY A 512 17.69 -17.91 12.37
N GLY A 513 17.86 -19.11 11.82
CA GLY A 513 17.17 -20.29 12.32
C GLY A 513 17.54 -20.59 13.80
N PRO A 514 16.85 -21.54 14.46
CA PRO A 514 17.05 -21.84 15.89
C PRO A 514 18.49 -22.24 16.25
N THR A 515 19.32 -22.57 15.25
CA THR A 515 20.69 -23.04 15.41
C THR A 515 21.55 -22.62 14.22
N ALA A 516 22.04 -21.38 14.18
CA ALA A 516 23.35 -21.01 13.60
C ALA A 516 23.52 -19.49 13.57
N ASN A 517 24.35 -18.99 14.49
CA ASN A 517 24.92 -17.65 14.43
C ASN A 517 25.90 -17.55 13.24
N ALA A 518 25.40 -17.25 12.06
CA ALA A 518 26.19 -16.62 11.01
C ALA A 518 25.63 -15.22 10.80
N ALA A 519 26.01 -14.30 11.69
CA ALA A 519 25.71 -12.88 11.57
C ALA A 519 26.44 -12.31 10.34
N VAL A 520 25.76 -12.29 9.19
CA VAL A 520 26.16 -11.39 8.10
C VAL A 520 25.59 -10.02 8.47
N GLY A 521 26.43 -9.18 9.09
CA GLY A 521 26.19 -7.77 9.38
C GLY A 521 25.09 -7.48 10.41
N LEU A 522 25.49 -7.07 11.63
CA LEU A 522 24.56 -6.28 12.47
C LEU A 522 24.24 -4.99 11.73
N LEU A 523 22.95 -4.65 11.59
CA LEU A 523 22.55 -3.30 11.18
C LEU A 523 23.09 -2.34 12.24
N THR A 524 24.04 -1.51 11.83
CA THR A 524 24.60 -0.48 12.69
C THR A 524 23.79 0.79 12.52
N ILE A 525 23.42 1.43 13.64
CA ILE A 525 22.90 2.79 13.60
C ILE A 525 24.03 3.65 12.99
N PRO A 526 23.77 4.39 11.90
CA PRO A 526 24.79 5.24 11.30
C PRO A 526 25.37 6.17 12.36
N LEU A 527 26.70 6.09 12.55
CA LEU A 527 27.38 6.98 13.47
C LEU A 527 27.28 8.41 12.94
N VAL A 528 27.11 9.35 13.86
CA VAL A 528 27.13 10.80 13.56
C VAL A 528 28.42 11.12 12.80
N PRO A 529 28.35 11.68 11.57
CA PRO A 529 29.50 12.32 10.94
C PRO A 529 29.90 13.59 11.70
#